data_AF-A0A2I1FD64-F1
#
_entry.id   AF-A0A2I1FD64-F1
#
_cell.length_a   1.000
_cell.length_b   1.000
_cell.length_c   1.000
_cell.angle_alpha   90.00
_cell.angle_beta   90.00
_cell.angle_gamma   90.00
#
_symmetry.space_group_name_H-M   'P 1'
#
loop_
_entity.id
_entity.type
_entity.pdbx_description
1 polymer ?
#
loop_
_entity_poly.entity_id
_entity_poly.type
_entity_poly.pdbx_seq_one_letter_code
_entity_poly.pdbx_strand_id
1 'polypeptide(L)'
;MEELPTIEQMKKSLSNIYDNWLCPVCSDVIEDFNHIWSCVCHVNILQKIVRDSRHFILTAINYNIKSDFCHISLTDINSLDNFWDYSIDNNCLTFIDFIKGFIPTTLSNYLKSLLFNDKVVRTIIGDLHEFTYNEVMNNIWKPRCELQVALEKNLSITKKKKLDSCLNFSANSSFNFINNTKFFSADYIENSLDSLCNNIYFSGDILGFMLHINYVSFINFYY
;
A
#
# COMPACT_ATOMS: atom_id res chain seq x y z
N MET A 1 7.83 1.37 -4.61
CA MET A 1 6.57 0.63 -4.38
C MET A 1 5.51 1.62 -3.90
N GLU A 2 4.96 2.40 -4.83
CA GLU A 2 3.80 3.28 -4.58
C GLU A 2 2.85 3.09 -5.77
N GLU A 3 2.31 1.86 -5.90
CA GLU A 3 1.56 1.43 -7.08
C GLU A 3 0.04 1.44 -6.87
N LEU A 4 -0.44 1.99 -5.76
CA LEU A 4 -1.88 2.14 -5.54
C LEU A 4 -2.47 3.07 -6.60
N PRO A 5 -3.66 2.75 -7.16
CA PRO A 5 -4.35 3.59 -8.13
C PRO A 5 -4.96 4.83 -7.44
N THR A 6 -4.10 5.73 -6.97
CA THR A 6 -4.46 7.07 -6.51
C THR A 6 -5.01 7.89 -7.67
N ILE A 7 -5.71 8.98 -7.37
CA ILE A 7 -6.15 9.91 -8.42
C ILE A 7 -4.95 10.41 -9.25
N GLU A 8 -3.85 10.81 -8.62
CA GLU A 8 -2.64 11.23 -9.33
C GLU A 8 -2.04 10.13 -10.21
N GLN A 9 -2.10 8.86 -9.78
CA GLN A 9 -1.64 7.74 -10.58
C GLN A 9 -2.56 7.48 -11.77
N MET A 10 -3.88 7.57 -11.57
CA MET A 10 -4.87 7.38 -12.63
C MET A 10 -4.84 8.48 -13.70
N LYS A 11 -4.53 9.73 -13.31
CA LYS A 11 -4.37 10.85 -14.25
C LYS A 11 -3.29 10.60 -15.30
N LYS A 12 -2.25 9.83 -14.99
CA LYS A 12 -1.15 9.54 -15.93
C LYS A 12 -1.61 8.83 -17.19
N SER A 13 -2.62 7.97 -17.09
CA SER A 13 -3.17 7.21 -18.23
C SER A 13 -4.56 7.68 -18.67
N LEU A 14 -5.31 8.34 -17.78
CA LEU A 14 -6.71 8.72 -17.98
C LEU A 14 -6.93 10.20 -17.64
N SER A 15 -6.01 11.07 -18.07
CA SER A 15 -6.05 12.52 -17.77
C SER A 15 -7.38 13.14 -18.18
N ASN A 16 -7.87 12.88 -19.38
CA ASN A 16 -9.19 13.35 -19.84
C ASN A 16 -10.40 12.95 -18.97
N ILE A 17 -10.27 11.98 -18.05
CA ILE A 17 -11.31 11.56 -17.12
C ILE A 17 -11.08 12.16 -15.73
N TYR A 18 -9.85 12.06 -15.21
CA TYR A 18 -9.53 12.41 -13.82
C TYR A 18 -8.83 13.76 -13.66
N ASP A 19 -8.61 14.50 -14.75
CA ASP A 19 -8.04 15.84 -14.66
C ASP A 19 -8.94 16.70 -13.75
N ASN A 20 -8.31 17.39 -12.79
CA ASN A 20 -8.97 18.15 -11.73
C ASN A 20 -9.72 17.33 -10.65
N TRP A 21 -9.62 16.00 -10.64
CA TRP A 21 -10.14 15.24 -9.50
C TRP A 21 -9.29 15.46 -8.26
N LEU A 22 -10.00 15.62 -7.14
CA LEU A 22 -9.47 15.70 -5.78
C LEU A 22 -9.70 14.35 -5.08
N CYS A 23 -9.23 14.24 -3.83
CA CYS A 23 -9.45 13.06 -3.01
C CYS A 23 -10.94 12.70 -2.93
N PRO A 24 -11.32 11.45 -3.24
CA PRO A 24 -12.70 10.98 -3.12
C PRO A 24 -13.29 11.08 -1.70
N VAL A 25 -12.42 11.18 -0.69
CA VAL A 25 -12.83 11.20 0.72
C VAL A 25 -13.03 12.63 1.21
N CYS A 26 -12.02 13.50 1.10
CA CYS A 26 -12.14 14.88 1.60
C CYS A 26 -12.66 15.88 0.58
N SER A 27 -12.59 15.54 -0.72
CA SER A 27 -12.99 16.43 -1.83
C SER A 27 -12.28 17.80 -1.85
N ASP A 28 -11.12 17.92 -1.19
CA ASP A 28 -10.45 19.21 -0.95
C ASP A 28 -9.01 19.23 -1.48
N VAL A 29 -8.26 18.14 -1.28
CA VAL A 29 -6.83 18.06 -1.61
C VAL A 29 -6.60 17.08 -2.76
N ILE A 30 -5.56 17.33 -3.55
CA ILE A 30 -5.07 16.38 -4.57
C ILE A 30 -4.65 15.08 -3.87
N GLU A 31 -5.15 13.95 -4.36
CA GLU A 31 -4.80 12.65 -3.77
C GLU A 31 -3.61 12.01 -4.47
N ASP A 32 -2.46 12.12 -3.82
CA ASP A 32 -1.28 11.29 -4.05
C ASP A 32 -1.26 10.08 -3.08
N PHE A 33 -0.20 9.28 -3.14
CA PHE A 33 -0.06 8.10 -2.28
C PHE A 33 -0.09 8.45 -0.80
N ASN A 34 0.61 9.52 -0.39
CA ASN A 34 0.70 9.89 1.01
C ASN A 34 -0.63 10.42 1.53
N HIS A 35 -1.35 11.20 0.71
CA HIS A 35 -2.65 11.76 1.06
C HIS A 35 -3.70 10.70 1.38
N ILE A 36 -3.66 9.51 0.76
CA ILE A 36 -4.57 8.41 1.13
C ILE A 36 -4.55 8.17 2.64
N TRP A 37 -3.34 8.15 3.21
CA TRP A 37 -3.12 7.85 4.62
C TRP A 37 -3.25 9.11 5.49
N SER A 38 -2.73 10.24 5.02
CA SER A 38 -2.70 11.50 5.78
C SER A 38 -3.95 12.38 5.59
N CYS A 39 -4.97 11.92 4.87
CA CYS A 39 -6.22 12.65 4.68
C CYS A 39 -6.87 12.99 6.03
N VAL A 40 -7.33 14.24 6.19
CA VAL A 40 -7.94 14.73 7.43
C VAL A 40 -9.14 13.88 7.88
N CYS A 41 -9.88 13.32 6.92
CA CYS A 41 -11.03 12.44 7.19
C CYS A 41 -10.61 11.10 7.82
N HIS A 42 -9.34 10.69 7.70
CA HIS A 42 -8.83 9.42 8.22
C HIS A 42 -8.08 9.56 9.55
N VAL A 43 -7.87 10.78 10.08
CA VAL A 43 -7.06 11.01 11.30
C VAL A 43 -7.49 10.13 12.46
N ASN A 44 -8.79 10.07 12.76
CA ASN A 44 -9.31 9.25 13.87
C ASN A 44 -9.11 7.74 13.62
N ILE A 45 -9.26 7.30 12.37
CA ILE A 45 -9.07 5.90 11.99
C ILE A 45 -7.59 5.53 12.14
N LEU A 46 -6.68 6.36 11.61
CA LEU A 46 -5.25 6.10 11.67
C LEU A 46 -4.72 6.14 13.11
N GLN A 47 -5.19 7.08 13.94
CA GLN A 47 -4.89 7.10 15.38
C GLN A 47 -5.32 5.82 16.08
N LYS A 48 -6.51 5.29 15.75
CA LYS A 48 -6.98 4.00 16.26
C LYS A 48 -6.06 2.87 15.79
N ILE A 49 -5.73 2.81 14.50
CA ILE A 49 -4.84 1.76 13.95
C ILE A 49 -3.48 1.79 14.63
N VAL A 50 -2.84 2.96 14.76
CA VAL A 50 -1.56 3.12 15.48
C VAL A 50 -1.66 2.63 16.93
N ARG A 51 -2.74 2.97 17.64
CA ARG A 51 -2.97 2.47 19.01
C ARG A 51 -3.11 0.95 19.02
N ASP A 52 -3.86 0.38 18.11
CA ASP A 52 -4.15 -1.05 18.08
C ASP A 52 -2.89 -1.84 17.66
N SER A 53 -2.08 -1.32 16.72
CA SER A 53 -0.76 -1.86 16.34
C SER A 53 0.21 -1.88 17.53
N ARG A 54 0.21 -0.86 18.38
CA ARG A 54 1.01 -0.84 19.62
C ARG A 54 0.57 -1.93 20.61
N HIS A 55 -0.73 -2.17 20.74
CA HIS A 55 -1.23 -3.26 21.61
C HIS A 55 -0.94 -4.64 21.01
N PHE A 56 -1.03 -4.77 19.68
CA PHE A 56 -0.69 -5.98 18.96
C PHE A 56 0.76 -6.37 19.22
N ILE A 57 1.71 -5.46 18.98
CA ILE A 57 3.13 -5.77 19.16
C ILE A 57 3.46 -6.05 20.63
N LEU A 58 2.86 -5.31 21.57
CA LEU A 58 3.02 -5.57 23.00
C LEU A 58 2.62 -7.00 23.37
N THR A 59 1.47 -7.43 22.87
CA THR A 59 0.94 -8.79 23.09
C THR A 59 1.86 -9.83 22.46
N ALA A 60 2.29 -9.60 21.21
CA ALA A 60 3.19 -10.50 20.49
C ALA A 60 4.55 -10.65 21.20
N ILE A 61 5.12 -9.55 21.71
CA ILE A 61 6.36 -9.55 22.48
C ILE A 61 6.17 -10.36 23.76
N ASN A 62 5.19 -9.99 24.59
CA ASN A 62 4.99 -10.64 25.89
C ASN A 62 4.64 -12.13 25.76
N TYR A 63 3.97 -12.54 24.69
CA TYR A 63 3.74 -13.96 24.39
C TYR A 63 5.03 -14.74 24.10
N ASN A 64 6.04 -14.08 23.53
CA ASN A 64 7.33 -14.71 23.19
C ASN A 64 8.37 -14.62 24.33
N ILE A 65 8.12 -13.84 25.37
CA ILE A 65 8.99 -13.79 26.55
C ILE A 65 8.76 -15.06 27.38
N LYS A 66 9.84 -15.82 27.58
CA LYS A 66 9.82 -17.08 28.33
C LYS A 66 9.89 -16.91 29.85
N SER A 67 10.19 -15.71 30.33
CA SER A 67 10.42 -15.42 31.74
C SER A 67 9.22 -14.73 32.36
N ASP A 68 8.66 -15.32 33.42
CA ASP A 68 7.54 -14.75 34.18
C ASP A 68 7.89 -13.44 34.91
N PHE A 69 9.18 -13.07 34.95
CA PHE A 69 9.68 -11.87 35.63
C PHE A 69 10.02 -10.71 34.68
N CYS A 70 9.90 -10.92 33.36
CA CYS A 70 10.18 -9.89 32.36
C CYS A 70 8.89 -9.60 31.58
N HIS A 71 8.26 -8.46 31.87
CA HIS A 71 7.11 -8.00 31.10
C HIS A 71 7.41 -6.63 30.53
N ILE A 72 7.19 -6.52 29.22
CA ILE A 72 7.24 -5.24 28.52
C ILE A 72 5.91 -4.54 28.75
N SER A 73 5.99 -3.23 28.96
CA SER A 73 4.86 -2.35 29.15
C SER A 73 4.53 -1.58 27.87
N LEU A 74 3.32 -1.03 27.80
CA LEU A 74 2.96 -0.13 26.69
C LEU A 74 3.85 1.12 26.65
N THR A 75 4.37 1.57 27.79
CA THR A 75 5.30 2.69 27.87
C THR A 75 6.62 2.40 27.15
N ASP A 76 7.13 1.18 27.23
CA ASP A 76 8.34 0.79 26.50
C ASP A 76 8.09 0.82 24.98
N ILE A 77 6.93 0.31 24.54
CA ILE A 77 6.53 0.33 23.13
C ILE A 77 6.36 1.76 22.61
N ASN A 78 5.74 2.64 23.40
CA ASN A 78 5.56 4.05 23.05
C ASN A 78 6.88 4.81 22.93
N SER A 79 7.95 4.34 23.59
CA SER A 79 9.28 4.97 23.53
C SER A 79 10.09 4.61 22.28
N LEU A 80 9.58 3.68 21.45
CA LEU A 80 10.23 3.22 20.22
C LEU A 80 10.17 4.29 19.11
N ASP A 81 11.06 5.29 19.19
CA ASP A 81 11.31 6.32 18.18
C ASP A 81 10.05 7.05 17.66
N ASN A 82 10.21 7.96 16.70
CA ASN A 82 9.10 8.66 16.04
C ASN A 82 8.30 7.76 15.08
N PHE A 83 8.57 6.45 15.06
CA PHE A 83 7.93 5.49 14.17
C PHE A 83 6.40 5.45 14.28
N TRP A 84 5.85 5.75 15.46
CA TRP A 84 4.40 5.78 15.68
C TRP A 84 3.74 7.07 15.16
N ASP A 85 4.53 8.06 14.75
CA ASP A 85 4.00 9.27 14.15
C ASP A 85 3.45 8.95 12.76
N TYR A 86 2.23 9.39 12.52
CA TYR A 86 1.54 9.24 11.24
C TYR A 86 1.51 10.56 10.45
N SER A 87 2.23 11.57 10.91
CA SER A 87 2.62 12.72 10.09
C SER A 87 3.70 12.31 9.10
N ILE A 88 3.76 13.00 7.95
CA ILE A 88 4.79 12.73 6.93
C ILE A 88 6.07 13.49 7.34
N ASP A 89 7.20 12.79 7.39
CA ASP A 89 8.52 13.37 7.61
C ASP A 89 9.50 12.80 6.59
N ASN A 90 10.31 13.66 5.97
CA ASN A 90 11.32 13.25 4.99
C ASN A 90 12.66 12.86 5.64
N ASN A 91 12.85 13.20 6.92
CA ASN A 91 14.11 12.97 7.63
C ASN A 91 14.04 11.76 8.57
N CYS A 92 12.83 11.31 8.90
CA CYS A 92 12.59 10.22 9.83
C CYS A 92 11.58 9.25 9.24
N LEU A 93 11.74 7.96 9.57
CA LEU A 93 10.80 6.92 9.17
C LEU A 93 9.54 7.05 10.05
N THR A 94 8.39 7.13 9.39
CA THR A 94 7.08 7.33 10.01
C THR A 94 6.19 6.08 9.91
N PHE A 95 5.03 6.12 10.55
CA PHE A 95 4.04 5.06 10.43
C PHE A 95 3.53 4.89 9.00
N ILE A 96 3.54 5.96 8.19
CA ILE A 96 3.20 5.88 6.76
C ILE A 96 4.26 5.07 6.01
N ASP A 97 5.54 5.24 6.34
CA ASP A 97 6.61 4.44 5.74
C ASP A 97 6.53 2.97 6.16
N PHE A 98 6.05 2.70 7.38
CA PHE A 98 5.74 1.33 7.79
C PHE A 98 4.68 0.68 6.93
N ILE A 99 3.60 1.41 6.62
CA ILE A 99 2.52 0.95 5.74
C ILE A 99 3.06 0.64 4.33
N LYS A 100 4.09 1.39 3.88
CA LYS A 100 4.81 1.13 2.62
C LYS A 100 5.72 -0.10 2.67
N GLY A 101 5.93 -0.70 3.85
CA GLY A 101 6.78 -1.87 4.06
C GLY A 101 8.19 -1.55 4.54
N PHE A 102 8.50 -0.29 4.89
CA PHE A 102 9.79 0.04 5.51
C PHE A 102 9.81 -0.41 6.97
N ILE A 103 10.78 -1.24 7.33
CA ILE A 103 10.91 -1.75 8.69
C ILE A 103 11.90 -0.87 9.48
N PRO A 104 11.49 -0.26 10.61
CA PRO A 104 12.39 0.52 11.44
C PRO A 104 13.50 -0.35 12.03
N THR A 105 14.74 0.09 11.87
CA THR A 105 15.88 -0.57 12.50
C THR A 105 15.79 -0.50 14.02
N THR A 106 15.28 0.61 14.56
CA THR A 106 14.99 0.81 15.99
C THR A 106 14.09 -0.29 16.54
N LEU A 107 13.01 -0.64 15.83
CA LEU A 107 12.13 -1.73 16.21
C LEU A 107 12.87 -3.09 16.20
N SER A 108 13.58 -3.39 15.12
CA SER A 108 14.31 -4.66 15.02
C SER A 108 15.41 -4.81 16.09
N ASN A 109 16.13 -3.74 16.39
CA ASN A 109 17.20 -3.69 17.38
C ASN A 109 16.63 -3.82 18.79
N TYR A 110 15.49 -3.18 19.06
CA TYR A 110 14.78 -3.35 20.33
C TYR A 110 14.38 -4.80 20.55
N LEU A 111 13.74 -5.45 19.58
CA LEU A 111 13.36 -6.86 19.70
C LEU A 111 14.56 -7.79 19.92
N LYS A 112 15.69 -7.52 19.27
CA LYS A 112 16.95 -8.25 19.50
C LYS A 112 17.51 -8.04 20.90
N SER A 113 17.35 -6.84 21.47
CA SER A 113 17.77 -6.55 22.85
C SER A 113 17.00 -7.36 23.89
N LEU A 114 15.79 -7.84 23.55
CA LEU A 114 14.99 -8.75 24.36
C LEU A 114 15.46 -10.23 24.26
N LEU A 115 16.65 -10.47 23.69
CA LEU A 115 17.25 -11.80 23.49
C LEU A 115 16.43 -12.72 22.58
N PHE A 116 15.55 -12.15 21.74
CA PHE A 116 14.89 -12.91 20.68
C PHE A 116 15.86 -13.24 19.55
N ASN A 117 15.76 -14.47 19.03
CA ASN A 117 16.51 -14.85 17.84
C ASN A 117 15.89 -14.23 16.58
N ASP A 118 16.67 -14.18 15.49
CA ASP A 118 16.25 -13.52 14.25
C ASP A 118 14.94 -14.08 13.65
N LYS A 119 14.64 -15.36 13.88
CA LYS A 119 13.38 -15.96 13.40
C LYS A 119 12.19 -15.34 14.13
N VAL A 120 12.25 -15.26 15.46
CA VAL A 120 11.20 -14.66 16.28
C VAL A 120 11.04 -13.16 15.96
N VAL A 121 12.15 -12.44 15.82
CA VAL A 121 12.13 -11.01 15.45
C VAL A 121 11.43 -10.81 14.10
N ARG A 122 11.77 -11.60 13.07
CA ARG A 122 11.11 -11.53 11.76
C ARG A 122 9.63 -11.87 11.84
N THR A 123 9.24 -12.87 12.63
CA THR A 123 7.83 -13.23 12.81
C THR A 123 7.06 -12.09 13.46
N ILE A 124 7.53 -11.53 14.58
CA ILE A 124 6.84 -10.42 15.26
C ILE A 124 6.68 -9.20 14.34
N ILE A 125 7.73 -8.84 13.58
CA ILE A 125 7.67 -7.72 12.64
C ILE A 125 6.73 -8.03 11.48
N GLY A 126 6.79 -9.23 10.92
CA GLY A 126 5.92 -9.67 9.83
C GLY A 126 4.45 -9.64 10.25
N ASP A 127 4.14 -10.19 11.42
CA ASP A 127 2.78 -10.23 11.97
C ASP A 127 2.26 -8.81 12.26
N LEU A 128 3.10 -7.92 12.79
CA LEU A 128 2.74 -6.52 13.01
C LEU A 128 2.45 -5.77 11.70
N HIS A 129 3.31 -6.00 10.70
CA HIS A 129 3.13 -5.40 9.39
C HIS A 129 1.85 -5.92 8.73
N GLU A 130 1.61 -7.23 8.75
CA GLU A 130 0.38 -7.84 8.23
C GLU A 130 -0.87 -7.30 8.94
N PHE A 131 -0.86 -7.23 10.28
CA PHE A 131 -1.94 -6.64 11.06
C PHE A 131 -2.21 -5.18 10.63
N THR A 132 -1.16 -4.36 10.61
CA THR A 132 -1.29 -2.93 10.28
C THR A 132 -1.77 -2.73 8.85
N TYR A 133 -1.21 -3.50 7.91
CA TYR A 133 -1.58 -3.49 6.50
C TYR A 133 -3.06 -3.86 6.31
N ASN A 134 -3.52 -4.92 6.97
CA ASN A 134 -4.91 -5.34 6.91
C ASN A 134 -5.84 -4.26 7.49
N GLU A 135 -5.48 -3.63 8.60
CA GLU A 135 -6.27 -2.56 9.20
C GLU A 135 -6.38 -1.34 8.28
N VAL A 136 -5.28 -0.86 7.69
CA VAL A 136 -5.35 0.30 6.77
C VAL A 136 -6.06 -0.05 5.48
N MET A 137 -5.88 -1.27 4.96
CA MET A 137 -6.57 -1.69 3.75
C MET A 137 -8.07 -1.82 3.95
N ASN A 138 -8.51 -2.35 5.09
CA ASN A 138 -9.92 -2.57 5.38
C ASN A 138 -10.65 -1.29 5.82
N ASN A 139 -10.00 -0.43 6.59
CA ASN A 139 -10.66 0.73 7.20
C ASN A 139 -10.42 2.05 6.44
N ILE A 140 -9.44 2.09 5.54
CA ILE A 140 -9.10 3.31 4.78
C ILE A 140 -9.19 3.05 3.27
N TRP A 141 -8.39 2.12 2.74
CA TRP A 141 -8.26 1.93 1.30
C TRP A 141 -9.56 1.44 0.64
N LYS A 142 -10.16 0.36 1.16
CA LYS A 142 -11.41 -0.20 0.62
C LYS A 142 -12.57 0.80 0.64
N PRO A 143 -12.88 1.48 1.77
CA PRO A 143 -13.91 2.52 1.81
C PRO A 143 -13.65 3.67 0.82
N ARG A 144 -12.40 4.11 0.68
CA ARG A 144 -12.01 5.12 -0.31
C ARG A 144 -12.29 4.65 -1.73
N CYS A 145 -11.97 3.39 -2.06
CA CYS A 145 -12.27 2.80 -3.37
C CYS A 145 -13.79 2.75 -3.65
N GLU A 146 -14.60 2.41 -2.65
CA GLU A 146 -16.06 2.42 -2.77
C GLU A 146 -16.60 3.83 -3.07
N LEU A 147 -16.07 4.85 -2.39
CA LEU A 147 -16.40 6.25 -2.66
C LEU A 147 -16.01 6.67 -4.08
N GLN A 148 -14.81 6.31 -4.54
CA GLN A 148 -14.41 6.60 -5.92
C GLN A 148 -15.36 5.96 -6.93
N VAL A 149 -15.73 4.69 -6.74
CA VAL A 149 -16.68 4.00 -7.61
C VAL A 149 -18.05 4.69 -7.62
N ALA A 150 -18.51 5.20 -6.48
CA ALA A 150 -19.75 5.96 -6.39
C ALA A 150 -19.67 7.30 -7.16
N LEU A 151 -18.56 8.04 -7.02
CA LEU A 151 -18.32 9.28 -7.75
C LEU A 151 -18.28 9.05 -9.27
N GLU A 152 -17.57 8.01 -9.70
CA GLU A 152 -17.51 7.64 -11.12
C GLU A 152 -18.88 7.30 -11.69
N LYS A 153 -19.72 6.56 -10.95
CA LYS A 153 -21.09 6.26 -11.36
C LYS A 153 -21.93 7.53 -11.52
N ASN A 154 -21.83 8.46 -10.58
CA ASN A 154 -22.55 9.74 -10.64
C ASN A 154 -22.14 10.59 -11.85
N LEU A 155 -20.89 10.46 -12.32
CA LEU A 155 -20.36 11.14 -13.49
C LEU A 155 -20.47 10.32 -14.78
N SER A 156 -21.22 9.20 -14.76
CA SER A 156 -21.38 8.28 -15.90
C SER A 156 -20.04 7.80 -16.48
N ILE A 157 -19.02 7.64 -15.63
CA ILE A 157 -17.73 7.08 -16.01
C ILE A 157 -17.84 5.55 -15.94
N THR A 158 -17.93 4.94 -17.11
CA THR A 158 -18.03 3.48 -17.26
C THR A 158 -16.66 2.86 -17.56
N LYS A 159 -16.51 1.55 -17.32
CA LYS A 159 -15.31 0.80 -17.73
C LYS A 159 -14.99 1.01 -19.21
N LYS A 160 -16.01 1.00 -20.07
CA LYS A 160 -15.88 1.27 -21.51
C LYS A 160 -15.29 2.66 -21.76
N LYS A 161 -15.80 3.70 -21.10
CA LYS A 161 -15.29 5.07 -21.24
C LYS A 161 -13.82 5.19 -20.82
N LYS A 162 -13.40 4.48 -19.77
CA LYS A 162 -11.99 4.42 -19.36
C LYS A 162 -11.12 3.71 -20.41
N LEU A 163 -11.58 2.59 -20.96
CA LEU A 163 -10.87 1.85 -22.00
C LEU A 163 -10.70 2.68 -23.28
N ASP A 164 -11.78 3.28 -23.76
CA ASP A 164 -11.79 4.13 -24.95
C ASP A 164 -10.80 5.31 -24.79
N SER A 165 -10.71 5.86 -23.57
CA SER A 165 -9.74 6.92 -23.27
C SER A 165 -8.28 6.45 -23.39
N CYS A 166 -7.94 5.31 -22.79
CA CYS A 166 -6.59 4.75 -22.84
C CYS A 166 -6.12 4.49 -24.28
N LEU A 167 -7.00 3.96 -25.13
CA LEU A 167 -6.69 3.70 -26.55
C LEU A 167 -6.43 4.98 -27.34
N ASN A 168 -7.14 6.06 -27.04
CA ASN A 168 -6.90 7.37 -27.66
C ASN A 168 -5.60 8.01 -27.17
N PHE A 169 -5.15 7.71 -25.95
CA PHE A 169 -3.86 8.13 -25.45
C PHE A 169 -2.71 7.37 -26.14
N SER A 170 -2.81 6.04 -26.28
CA SER A 170 -1.78 5.21 -26.93
C SER A 170 -1.61 5.51 -28.42
N ALA A 171 -2.71 5.84 -29.12
CA ALA A 171 -2.66 6.26 -30.53
C ALA A 171 -1.95 7.61 -30.75
N ASN A 172 -1.98 8.50 -29.75
CA ASN A 172 -1.32 9.81 -29.81
C ASN A 172 0.11 9.79 -29.27
N SER A 173 0.46 8.83 -28.42
CA SER A 173 1.82 8.60 -27.98
C SER A 173 2.55 7.69 -28.97
N SER A 174 3.36 8.26 -29.85
CA SER A 174 4.35 7.53 -30.65
C SER A 174 5.49 7.00 -29.76
N PHE A 175 5.16 6.14 -28.80
CA PHE A 175 6.15 5.33 -28.09
C PHE A 175 6.52 4.15 -28.98
N ASN A 176 7.58 4.34 -29.77
CA ASN A 176 8.29 3.22 -30.40
C ASN A 176 8.81 2.30 -29.29
N PHE A 177 8.09 1.21 -29.01
CA PHE A 177 8.69 0.05 -28.38
C PHE A 177 9.82 -0.42 -29.30
N ILE A 178 11.07 -0.15 -28.91
CA ILE A 178 12.23 -0.75 -29.54
C ILE A 178 12.10 -2.25 -29.30
N ASN A 179 11.72 -2.94 -30.37
CA ASN A 179 11.66 -4.39 -30.48
C ASN A 179 13.04 -4.98 -30.14
N ASN A 180 13.24 -5.41 -28.89
CA ASN A 180 14.18 -6.48 -28.62
C ASN A 180 13.50 -7.79 -28.99
N THR A 181 13.71 -8.18 -30.24
CA THR A 181 13.28 -9.43 -30.84
C THR A 181 13.98 -10.59 -30.16
N LYS A 182 13.27 -11.24 -29.24
CA LYS A 182 13.23 -12.68 -28.98
C LYS A 182 12.62 -12.86 -27.60
N PHE A 183 11.30 -13.05 -27.50
CA PHE A 183 10.65 -14.02 -26.61
C PHE A 183 9.14 -14.03 -26.94
N PHE A 184 8.74 -15.06 -27.68
CA PHE A 184 7.44 -15.74 -27.77
C PHE A 184 6.12 -14.96 -28.00
N SER A 185 5.54 -15.24 -29.18
CA SER A 185 4.13 -15.14 -29.63
C SER A 185 3.24 -14.02 -29.07
N ALA A 186 2.88 -13.09 -29.96
CA ALA A 186 2.01 -11.93 -29.74
C ALA A 186 0.65 -12.27 -29.09
N ASP A 187 0.08 -13.44 -29.35
CA ASP A 187 -1.26 -13.82 -28.84
C ASP A 187 -1.30 -14.05 -27.31
N TYR A 188 -0.15 -14.30 -26.67
CA TYR A 188 -0.06 -14.48 -25.21
C TYR A 188 0.11 -13.14 -24.47
N ILE A 189 0.74 -12.15 -25.12
CA ILE A 189 0.97 -10.82 -24.55
C ILE A 189 -0.34 -10.02 -24.51
N GLU A 190 -1.17 -10.12 -25.54
CA GLU A 190 -2.43 -9.38 -25.63
C GLU A 190 -3.43 -9.81 -24.54
N ASN A 191 -3.52 -11.12 -24.24
CA ASN A 191 -4.41 -11.62 -23.19
C ASN A 191 -3.83 -11.52 -21.76
N SER A 192 -2.50 -11.60 -21.58
CA SER A 192 -1.90 -11.55 -20.23
C SER A 192 -1.75 -10.13 -19.70
N LEU A 193 -1.41 -9.16 -20.56
CA LEU A 193 -1.32 -7.75 -20.18
C LEU A 193 -2.68 -7.11 -19.97
N ASP A 194 -3.71 -7.54 -20.72
CA ASP A 194 -5.08 -7.09 -20.44
C ASP A 194 -5.49 -7.50 -19.02
N SER A 195 -5.14 -8.69 -18.53
CA SER A 195 -5.45 -9.07 -17.15
C SER A 195 -4.68 -8.23 -16.11
N LEU A 196 -3.41 -7.92 -16.40
CA LEU A 196 -2.53 -7.16 -15.49
C LEU A 196 -2.98 -5.70 -15.41
N CYS A 197 -3.16 -5.07 -16.57
CA CYS A 197 -3.72 -3.73 -16.71
C CYS A 197 -5.15 -3.69 -16.13
N ASN A 198 -5.98 -4.71 -16.36
CA ASN A 198 -7.33 -4.72 -15.82
C ASN A 198 -7.35 -4.73 -14.29
N ASN A 199 -6.45 -5.47 -13.65
CA ASN A 199 -6.34 -5.52 -12.19
C ASN A 199 -5.74 -4.23 -11.60
N ILE A 200 -4.73 -3.64 -12.26
CA ILE A 200 -4.10 -2.37 -11.85
C ILE A 200 -5.05 -1.18 -12.02
N TYR A 201 -5.78 -1.11 -13.14
CA TYR A 201 -6.51 0.10 -13.56
C TYR A 201 -8.02 0.04 -13.34
N PHE A 202 -8.62 -1.15 -13.17
CA PHE A 202 -10.08 -1.31 -13.07
C PHE A 202 -10.54 -2.05 -11.80
N SER A 203 -9.69 -2.08 -10.77
CA SER A 203 -10.03 -2.60 -9.44
C SER A 203 -10.52 -4.07 -9.48
N GLY A 204 -9.76 -4.93 -10.16
CA GLY A 204 -9.88 -6.38 -9.97
C GLY A 204 -9.43 -6.80 -8.57
N ASP A 205 -9.45 -8.09 -8.25
CA ASP A 205 -9.03 -8.59 -6.94
C ASP A 205 -7.55 -8.23 -6.66
N ILE A 206 -7.35 -7.16 -5.87
CA ILE A 206 -6.05 -6.59 -5.52
C ILE A 206 -5.18 -7.61 -4.79
N LEU A 207 -5.78 -8.57 -4.07
CA LEU A 207 -5.02 -9.66 -3.45
C LEU A 207 -4.29 -10.50 -4.49
N GLY A 208 -4.94 -10.83 -5.62
CA GLY A 208 -4.31 -11.55 -6.73
C GLY A 208 -3.17 -10.75 -7.38
N PHE A 209 -3.34 -9.43 -7.51
CA PHE A 209 -2.32 -8.54 -8.07
C PHE A 209 -1.08 -8.42 -7.17
N MET A 210 -1.27 -8.17 -5.88
CA MET A 210 -0.15 -8.02 -4.94
C MET A 210 0.59 -9.31 -4.67
N LEU A 211 -0.12 -10.46 -4.64
CA LEU A 211 0.52 -11.76 -4.58
C LEU A 211 1.40 -12.01 -5.82
N HIS A 212 0.97 -11.59 -7.00
CA HIS A 212 1.73 -11.78 -8.25
C HIS A 212 2.99 -10.89 -8.30
N ILE A 213 2.87 -9.61 -7.95
CA ILE A 213 4.02 -8.67 -7.88
C ILE A 213 5.04 -9.13 -6.83
N ASN A 214 4.58 -9.52 -5.64
CA ASN A 214 5.45 -10.01 -4.56
C ASN A 214 6.10 -11.35 -4.92
N TYR A 215 5.40 -12.24 -5.62
CA TYR A 215 5.95 -13.52 -6.10
C TYR A 215 7.03 -13.33 -7.17
N VAL A 216 6.80 -12.45 -8.15
CA VAL A 216 7.80 -12.10 -9.18
C VAL A 216 9.02 -11.41 -8.57
N SER A 217 8.81 -10.54 -7.57
CA SER A 217 9.91 -9.90 -6.84
C SER A 217 10.72 -10.90 -6.01
N PHE A 218 10.07 -11.89 -5.40
CA PHE A 218 10.74 -12.95 -4.65
C PHE A 218 11.60 -13.88 -5.54
N ILE A 219 11.15 -14.17 -6.77
CA ILE A 219 11.91 -15.02 -7.71
C ILE A 219 13.20 -14.31 -8.19
N ASN A 220 13.15 -12.99 -8.37
CA ASN A 220 14.30 -12.21 -8.83
C ASN A 220 15.40 -11.97 -7.78
N PHE A 221 15.20 -12.42 -6.53
CA PHE A 221 16.23 -12.42 -5.48
C PHE A 221 16.97 -13.77 -5.34
N TYR A 222 16.63 -14.78 -6.15
CA TYR A 222 17.25 -16.12 -6.11
C TYR A 222 17.93 -16.54 -7.43
N TYR A 223 18.58 -15.61 -8.11
CA TYR A 223 19.64 -15.91 -9.08
C TYR A 223 20.83 -14.97 -8.89
#